data_AF-A0A1S0U2D0-F1
#
_entry.id   AF-A0A1S0U2D0-F1
#
_cell.length_a   1.000
_cell.length_b   1.000
_cell.length_c   1.000
_cell.angle_alpha   90.00
_cell.angle_beta   90.00
_cell.angle_gamma   90.00
#
_symmetry.space_group_name_H-M   'P 1'
#
loop_
_entity.id
_entity.type
_entity.pdbx_description
1 polymer ?
#
loop_
_entity_poly.entity_id
_entity_poly.type
_entity_poly.pdbx_seq_one_letter_code
_entity_poly.pdbx_strand_id
1 'polypeptide(L)'
;MRQYLQHLLLGDQIIQEDNLAICQHLFAKDYDGTSAEIMKGGFLALHDGAKFSCREQQFVELVPETGGASLRIPRHTIDQFPSLTIVRVLWLSNSKIFKSRHTSDGRWTVMSEVYGVAIKHIPLRSSKSDSIPEEMTGIGKNADFYGFLISYQINKTVDQIQLGVWDDDEGWKLTKETNCLLRRVGPNNILFTCSRMFFTKNVDEDIKYFAAMQNTSYEEL
;
A
#
# COMPACT_ATOMS: atom_id res chain seq x y z
N MET A 1 -8.35 -13.89 -13.72
CA MET A 1 -7.58 -13.97 -12.47
C MET A 1 -7.58 -12.65 -11.69
N ARG A 2 -7.31 -11.47 -12.27
CA ARG A 2 -7.44 -10.19 -11.53
C ARG A 2 -8.87 -9.82 -11.15
N GLN A 3 -9.85 -9.99 -12.03
CA GLN A 3 -11.28 -9.86 -11.69
C GLN A 3 -11.71 -10.89 -10.62
N TYR A 4 -11.05 -12.06 -10.59
CA TYR A 4 -11.25 -13.08 -9.56
C TYR A 4 -10.61 -12.69 -8.22
N LEU A 5 -9.44 -12.03 -8.26
CA LEU A 5 -8.81 -11.40 -7.10
C LEU A 5 -9.64 -10.23 -6.58
N GLN A 6 -10.19 -9.37 -7.44
CA GLN A 6 -11.13 -8.31 -7.03
C GLN A 6 -12.34 -8.92 -6.29
N HIS A 7 -12.90 -10.03 -6.78
CA HIS A 7 -13.98 -10.75 -6.08
C HIS A 7 -13.55 -11.41 -4.77
N LEU A 8 -12.37 -12.04 -4.71
CA LEU A 8 -11.80 -12.65 -3.50
C LEU A 8 -11.45 -11.60 -2.43
N LEU A 9 -10.94 -10.45 -2.85
CA LEU A 9 -10.52 -9.33 -2.00
C LEU A 9 -11.70 -8.57 -1.39
N LEU A 10 -12.91 -8.76 -1.91
CA LEU A 10 -14.13 -8.18 -1.36
C LEU A 10 -14.85 -9.10 -0.36
N GLY A 11 -14.42 -10.36 -0.21
CA GLY A 11 -14.96 -11.32 0.75
C GLY A 11 -14.40 -11.18 2.17
N ASP A 12 -15.04 -11.86 3.13
CA ASP A 12 -14.72 -11.75 4.56
C ASP A 12 -13.57 -12.66 5.03
N GLN A 13 -13.00 -13.50 4.15
CA GLN A 13 -11.99 -14.50 4.50
C GLN A 13 -10.56 -14.04 4.17
N ILE A 14 -9.63 -14.31 5.09
CA ILE A 14 -8.18 -14.16 4.88
C ILE A 14 -7.72 -15.31 3.98
N ILE A 15 -7.07 -14.97 2.86
CA ILE A 15 -6.50 -15.94 1.92
C ILE A 15 -4.97 -15.86 2.03
N GLN A 16 -4.36 -16.99 2.33
CA GLN A 16 -2.91 -17.17 2.34
C GLN A 16 -2.58 -18.41 1.51
N GLU A 17 -1.89 -18.18 0.39
CA GLU A 17 -1.30 -19.21 -0.47
C GLU A 17 0.20 -18.92 -0.61
N ASP A 18 0.97 -19.89 -1.09
CA ASP A 18 2.43 -19.78 -1.22
C ASP A 18 2.91 -18.55 -2.03
N ASN A 19 2.03 -17.96 -2.85
CA ASN A 19 2.33 -16.81 -3.69
C ASN A 19 1.45 -15.58 -3.46
N LEU A 20 0.56 -15.64 -2.48
CA LEU A 20 -0.50 -14.66 -2.27
C LEU A 20 -0.81 -14.56 -0.78
N ALA A 21 -0.80 -13.36 -0.21
CA ALA A 21 -1.33 -13.17 1.13
C ALA A 21 -2.16 -11.91 1.21
N ILE A 22 -3.30 -11.99 1.90
CA ILE A 22 -4.22 -10.86 2.07
C ILE A 22 -4.41 -10.62 3.55
N CYS A 23 -4.42 -9.35 3.93
CA CYS A 23 -4.70 -8.93 5.29
C CYS A 23 -5.66 -7.72 5.25
N GLN A 24 -6.54 -7.61 6.24
CA GLN A 24 -7.53 -6.54 6.32
C GLN A 24 -7.62 -5.96 7.72
N HIS A 25 -7.89 -4.67 7.80
CA HIS A 25 -8.10 -3.97 9.06
C HIS A 25 -9.19 -2.92 8.91
N LEU A 26 -10.10 -2.88 9.88
CA LEU A 26 -11.22 -1.95 9.94
C LEU A 26 -10.86 -0.79 10.88
N PHE A 27 -10.85 0.43 10.33
CA PHE A 27 -10.78 1.66 11.10
C PHE A 27 -12.19 2.18 11.33
N ALA A 28 -12.59 2.29 12.60
CA ALA A 28 -13.84 2.90 13.03
C ALA A 28 -13.52 4.08 13.95
N LYS A 29 -13.76 5.31 13.48
CA LYS A 29 -13.66 6.52 14.30
C LYS A 29 -14.92 6.63 15.16
N ASP A 30 -14.72 6.92 16.45
CA ASP A 30 -15.77 7.28 17.41
C ASP A 30 -16.89 6.24 17.63
N TYR A 31 -16.70 4.98 17.21
CA TYR A 31 -17.71 3.91 17.39
C TYR A 31 -17.70 3.31 18.81
N ASP A 32 -16.62 3.49 19.57
CA ASP A 32 -16.56 3.10 20.99
C ASP A 32 -16.70 4.32 21.89
N GLY A 33 -17.93 4.52 22.37
CA GLY A 33 -18.22 5.39 23.49
C GLY A 33 -17.71 4.78 24.79
N THR A 34 -16.41 4.81 25.05
CA THR A 34 -15.85 4.83 26.42
C THR A 34 -14.36 5.12 26.40
N SER A 35 -14.03 6.24 27.03
CA SER A 35 -12.76 6.51 27.72
C SER A 35 -11.44 6.21 27.01
N ALA A 36 -10.77 7.32 26.77
CA ALA A 36 -9.34 7.54 26.68
C ALA A 36 -8.77 7.63 25.26
N GLU A 37 -8.07 8.74 25.07
CA GLU A 37 -7.04 9.01 24.06
C GLU A 37 -5.89 8.00 24.19
N ILE A 38 -6.18 6.69 24.20
CA ILE A 38 -5.20 5.63 24.35
C ILE A 38 -4.45 5.50 23.02
N MET A 39 -3.32 6.22 22.96
CA MET A 39 -2.20 6.01 22.04
C MET A 39 -2.61 5.69 20.59
N LYS A 40 -2.94 6.75 19.84
CA LYS A 40 -3.30 6.67 18.42
C LYS A 40 -2.18 6.03 17.60
N GLY A 41 -2.33 4.74 17.27
CA GLY A 41 -1.37 3.98 16.49
C GLY A 41 -1.45 4.24 14.98
N GLY A 42 -0.41 3.87 14.24
CA GLY A 42 -0.49 3.74 12.78
C GLY A 42 -0.72 2.29 12.35
N PHE A 43 -0.75 2.05 11.05
CA PHE A 43 -1.01 0.74 10.48
C PHE A 43 0.26 0.13 9.88
N LEU A 44 0.48 -1.16 10.16
CA LEU A 44 1.56 -1.95 9.57
C LEU A 44 1.00 -3.24 8.99
N ALA A 45 1.30 -3.48 7.72
CA ALA A 45 1.25 -4.79 7.08
C ALA A 45 2.68 -5.28 6.83
N LEU A 46 3.01 -6.50 7.28
CA LEU A 46 4.36 -7.07 7.22
C LEU A 46 4.29 -8.51 6.74
N HIS A 47 5.11 -8.84 5.74
CA HIS A 47 5.42 -10.20 5.34
C HIS A 47 6.84 -10.56 5.78
N ASP A 48 6.98 -11.54 6.68
CA ASP A 48 8.30 -11.97 7.21
C ASP A 48 8.93 -13.12 6.41
N GLY A 49 8.31 -13.52 5.29
CA GLY A 49 8.72 -14.65 4.46
C GLY A 49 7.93 -15.93 4.73
N ALA A 50 7.25 -16.04 5.88
CA ALA A 50 6.42 -17.19 6.24
C ALA A 50 4.98 -16.80 6.60
N LYS A 51 4.79 -15.62 7.19
CA LYS A 51 3.50 -15.12 7.65
C LYS A 51 3.26 -13.71 7.16
N PHE A 52 2.02 -13.47 6.76
CA PHE A 52 1.53 -12.12 6.50
C PHE A 52 0.67 -11.65 7.66
N SER A 53 0.96 -10.46 8.17
CA SER A 53 0.23 -9.90 9.31
C SER A 53 -0.11 -8.44 9.07
N CYS A 54 -1.30 -8.03 9.52
CA CYS A 54 -1.67 -6.63 9.64
C CYS A 54 -2.10 -6.31 11.06
N ARG A 55 -1.70 -5.15 11.56
CA ARG A 55 -2.05 -4.69 12.90
C ARG A 55 -1.94 -3.18 13.00
N GLU A 56 -2.82 -2.60 13.80
CA GLU A 56 -2.60 -1.26 14.33
C GLU A 56 -1.48 -1.34 15.38
N GLN A 57 -0.52 -0.42 15.31
CA GLN A 57 0.63 -0.35 16.20
C GLN A 57 0.79 1.07 16.71
N GLN A 58 1.09 1.23 18.00
CA GLN A 58 1.30 2.55 18.62
C GLN A 58 2.34 3.39 17.88
N PHE A 59 3.43 2.75 17.44
CA PHE A 59 4.45 3.34 16.59
C PHE A 59 4.63 2.48 15.36
N VAL A 60 4.53 3.09 14.19
CA VAL A 60 4.86 2.41 12.94
C VAL A 60 6.37 2.57 12.75
N GLU A 61 7.11 1.52 13.07
CA GLU A 61 8.54 1.44 12.77
C GLU A 61 8.77 1.81 11.32
N LEU A 62 9.78 2.62 10.99
CA LEU A 62 10.04 3.01 9.59
C LEU A 62 10.65 1.86 8.77
N VAL A 63 11.33 0.92 9.44
CA VAL A 63 11.95 -0.28 8.87
C VAL A 63 11.80 -1.40 9.88
N PRO A 64 11.35 -2.61 9.48
CA PRO A 64 11.09 -3.67 10.43
C PRO A 64 12.41 -4.36 10.79
N GLU A 65 12.61 -4.69 12.06
CA GLU A 65 13.82 -5.41 12.51
C GLU A 65 13.98 -6.76 11.81
N THR A 66 12.87 -7.39 11.42
CA THR A 66 12.85 -8.66 10.69
C THR A 66 13.39 -8.55 9.26
N GLY A 67 13.66 -7.32 8.80
CA GLY A 67 14.10 -7.04 7.43
C GLY A 67 13.02 -7.32 6.38
N GLY A 68 11.83 -7.77 6.76
CA GLY A 68 10.77 -8.13 5.82
C GLY A 68 10.24 -6.96 5.01
N ALA A 69 9.53 -7.29 3.94
CA ALA A 69 8.83 -6.30 3.16
C ALA A 69 7.52 -5.91 3.86
N SER A 70 7.17 -4.62 3.78
CA SER A 70 6.07 -4.10 4.59
C SER A 70 5.47 -2.82 4.02
N LEU A 71 4.19 -2.61 4.32
CA LEU A 71 3.45 -1.40 4.04
C LEU A 71 3.01 -0.73 5.34
N ARG A 72 3.17 0.59 5.40
CA ARG A 72 3.01 1.41 6.58
C ARG A 72 2.12 2.60 6.27
N ILE A 73 1.06 2.81 7.04
CA ILE A 73 0.23 4.02 6.93
C ILE A 73 0.31 4.76 8.27
N PRO A 74 0.99 5.91 8.33
CA PRO A 74 1.07 6.71 9.54
C PRO A 74 -0.30 7.18 10.03
N ARG A 75 -0.41 7.40 11.34
CA ARG A 75 -1.67 7.83 11.98
C ARG A 75 -2.27 9.08 11.35
N HIS A 76 -1.45 10.08 11.04
CA HIS A 76 -1.94 11.33 10.45
C HIS A 76 -2.60 11.14 9.08
N THR A 77 -2.25 10.08 8.33
CA THR A 77 -2.94 9.68 7.10
C THR A 77 -4.26 8.99 7.43
N ILE A 78 -4.25 8.07 8.40
CA ILE A 78 -5.48 7.37 8.86
C ILE A 78 -6.51 8.36 9.41
N ASP A 79 -6.06 9.40 10.12
CA ASP A 79 -6.92 10.47 10.64
C ASP A 79 -7.64 11.25 9.53
N GLN A 80 -7.23 11.12 8.27
CA GLN A 80 -7.92 11.72 7.12
C GLN A 80 -8.91 10.76 6.44
N PHE A 81 -8.93 9.49 6.82
CA PHE A 81 -9.90 8.53 6.29
C PHE A 81 -11.32 8.85 6.78
N PRO A 82 -12.37 8.47 6.04
CA PRO A 82 -13.75 8.53 6.52
C PRO A 82 -13.96 7.76 7.82
N SER A 83 -15.07 8.04 8.51
CA SER A 83 -15.44 7.49 9.82
C SER A 83 -15.33 5.96 9.91
N LEU A 84 -15.80 5.24 8.89
CA LEU A 84 -15.67 3.80 8.78
C LEU A 84 -14.94 3.43 7.48
N THR A 85 -13.76 2.83 7.62
CA THR A 85 -12.86 2.53 6.51
C THR A 85 -12.20 1.17 6.68
N ILE A 86 -12.25 0.30 5.67
CA ILE A 86 -11.46 -0.92 5.61
C ILE A 86 -10.20 -0.65 4.79
N VAL A 87 -9.03 -0.97 5.34
CA VAL A 87 -7.78 -1.07 4.58
C VAL A 87 -7.48 -2.54 4.34
N ARG A 88 -7.27 -2.89 3.07
CA ARG A 88 -6.82 -4.22 2.65
C ARG A 88 -5.46 -4.10 2.02
N VAL A 89 -4.52 -4.91 2.49
CA VAL A 89 -3.20 -5.04 1.86
C VAL A 89 -3.08 -6.44 1.32
N LEU A 90 -2.63 -6.50 0.08
CA LEU A 90 -2.34 -7.69 -0.67
C LEU A 90 -0.83 -7.77 -0.84
N TRP A 91 -0.28 -8.95 -0.64
CA TRP A 91 1.08 -9.29 -0.97
C TRP A 91 1.10 -10.39 -2.04
N LEU A 92 1.95 -10.21 -3.05
CA LEU A 92 2.14 -11.14 -4.15
C LEU A 92 3.62 -11.46 -4.28
N SER A 93 3.99 -12.72 -4.09
CA SER A 93 5.38 -13.17 -4.30
C SER A 93 5.79 -13.11 -5.78
N ASN A 94 4.79 -13.13 -6.67
CA ASN A 94 4.99 -13.26 -8.11
C ASN A 94 4.12 -12.27 -8.88
N SER A 95 4.76 -11.51 -9.78
CA SER A 95 4.10 -10.54 -10.64
C SER A 95 3.48 -11.14 -11.93
N LYS A 96 3.38 -12.48 -12.07
CA LYS A 96 2.79 -13.14 -13.25
C LYS A 96 1.30 -12.82 -13.47
N ILE A 97 0.60 -12.29 -12.48
CA ILE A 97 -0.79 -11.85 -12.63
C ILE A 97 -0.92 -10.57 -13.48
N PHE A 98 0.18 -9.84 -13.66
CA PHE A 98 0.26 -8.64 -14.47
C PHE A 98 0.64 -9.01 -15.91
N LYS A 99 0.12 -8.26 -16.90
CA LYS A 99 0.36 -8.53 -18.33
C LYS A 99 1.85 -8.48 -18.69
N SER A 100 2.66 -7.73 -17.93
CA SER A 100 4.10 -7.62 -18.10
C SER A 100 4.77 -7.39 -16.74
N ARG A 101 6.06 -7.75 -16.64
CA ARG A 101 6.94 -7.36 -15.53
C ARG A 101 7.73 -6.07 -15.83
N HIS A 102 7.58 -5.54 -17.04
CA HIS A 102 8.37 -4.42 -17.54
C HIS A 102 7.48 -3.20 -17.76
N THR A 103 8.09 -2.00 -17.71
CA THR A 103 7.49 -0.78 -18.29
C THR A 103 7.27 -0.95 -19.78
N SER A 104 6.40 -0.14 -20.37
CA SER A 104 6.09 -0.17 -21.81
C SER A 104 7.31 0.09 -22.71
N ASP A 105 8.29 0.85 -22.21
CA ASP A 105 9.57 1.10 -22.87
C ASP A 105 10.64 0.01 -22.61
N GLY A 106 10.31 -1.03 -21.82
CA GLY A 106 11.19 -2.14 -21.48
C GLY A 106 12.37 -1.81 -20.57
N ARG A 107 12.53 -0.55 -20.16
CA ARG A 107 13.71 -0.07 -19.41
C ARG A 107 13.65 -0.36 -17.92
N TRP A 108 12.50 -0.75 -17.38
CA TRP A 108 12.39 -1.03 -15.95
C TRP A 108 11.67 -2.34 -15.72
N THR A 109 12.17 -3.12 -14.76
CA THR A 109 11.67 -4.46 -14.45
C THR A 109 11.30 -4.57 -12.97
N VAL A 110 10.14 -5.16 -12.69
CA VAL A 110 9.70 -5.53 -11.34
C VAL A 110 10.70 -6.52 -10.74
N MET A 111 11.30 -6.14 -9.61
CA MET A 111 12.41 -6.88 -9.00
C MET A 111 11.97 -8.18 -8.33
N SER A 112 10.90 -8.15 -7.53
CA SER A 112 10.47 -9.31 -6.73
C SER A 112 8.95 -9.35 -6.57
N GLU A 113 8.48 -8.79 -5.46
CA GLU A 113 7.12 -8.85 -4.95
C GLU A 113 6.31 -7.63 -5.37
N VAL A 114 4.99 -7.78 -5.30
CA VAL A 114 4.04 -6.70 -5.56
C VAL A 114 3.13 -6.54 -4.36
N TYR A 115 2.96 -5.30 -3.91
CA TYR A 115 1.98 -4.95 -2.89
C TYR A 115 0.75 -4.34 -3.52
N GLY A 116 -0.42 -4.86 -3.22
CA GLY A 116 -1.70 -4.22 -3.51
C GLY A 116 -2.24 -3.52 -2.27
N VAL A 117 -2.82 -2.34 -2.41
CA VAL A 117 -3.54 -1.65 -1.33
C VAL A 117 -4.89 -1.20 -1.84
N ALA A 118 -5.95 -1.59 -1.12
CA ALA A 118 -7.29 -1.06 -1.32
C ALA A 118 -7.77 -0.40 -0.04
N ILE A 119 -8.46 0.72 -0.20
CA ILE A 119 -9.12 1.43 0.90
C ILE A 119 -10.59 1.52 0.53
N LYS A 120 -11.46 0.94 1.35
CA LYS A 120 -12.90 0.93 1.13
C LYS A 120 -13.59 1.71 2.22
N HIS A 121 -14.32 2.76 1.85
CA HIS A 121 -15.22 3.45 2.76
C HIS A 121 -16.51 2.65 2.94
N ILE A 122 -16.99 2.56 4.18
CA ILE A 122 -18.32 2.04 4.49
C ILE A 122 -19.20 3.24 4.85
N PRO A 123 -20.13 3.66 3.98
CA PRO A 123 -21.03 4.76 4.30
C PRO A 123 -21.96 4.37 5.45
N LEU A 124 -21.88 5.12 6.55
CA LEU A 124 -22.81 4.97 7.66
C LEU A 124 -24.13 5.66 7.29
N ARG A 125 -25.17 4.86 7.02
CA ARG A 125 -26.53 5.41 6.90
C ARG A 125 -27.02 5.84 8.28
N SER A 126 -26.98 7.14 8.55
CA SER A 126 -27.73 7.74 9.65
C SER A 126 -29.23 7.48 9.44
N SER A 127 -29.92 6.90 10.43
CA SER A 127 -31.38 6.76 10.43
C SER A 127 -32.12 8.09 10.62
N LYS A 128 -31.41 9.23 10.62
CA LYS A 128 -31.94 10.59 10.76
C LYS A 128 -31.11 11.57 9.93
N SER A 129 -31.27 11.59 8.61
CA SER A 129 -31.14 12.76 7.72
C SER A 129 -30.75 12.31 6.30
N ASP A 130 -31.51 12.77 5.30
CA ASP A 130 -31.29 12.57 3.87
C ASP A 130 -30.06 13.33 3.31
N SER A 131 -28.90 13.23 3.95
CA SER A 131 -27.66 13.83 3.44
C SER A 131 -26.41 13.01 3.78
N ILE A 132 -25.70 12.52 2.75
CA ILE A 132 -24.32 12.00 2.80
C ILE A 132 -23.71 12.34 1.41
N PRO A 133 -22.45 12.83 1.26
CA PRO A 133 -21.23 12.15 1.71
C PRO A 133 -20.38 12.90 2.74
N GLU A 134 -19.85 12.17 3.73
CA GLU A 134 -18.57 12.51 4.36
C GLU A 134 -17.48 12.35 3.29
N GLU A 135 -17.23 13.41 2.52
CA GLU A 135 -16.06 13.43 1.65
C GLU A 135 -14.79 13.38 2.52
N MET A 136 -13.74 12.69 2.04
CA MET A 136 -12.39 12.86 2.59
C MET A 136 -12.11 14.38 2.60
N THR A 137 -11.94 14.96 3.79
CA THR A 137 -11.73 16.40 3.94
C THR A 137 -10.62 16.85 2.99
N GLY A 138 -10.99 17.72 2.05
CA GLY A 138 -10.21 18.05 0.86
C GLY A 138 -8.83 18.63 1.15
N ILE A 139 -7.86 18.14 0.39
CA ILE A 139 -6.68 18.83 -0.16
C ILE A 139 -6.04 19.88 0.77
N GLY A 140 -5.39 19.40 1.83
CA GLY A 140 -4.17 20.08 2.29
C GLY A 140 -3.12 19.99 1.17
N LYS A 141 -2.31 21.05 0.99
CA LYS A 141 -1.28 21.16 -0.05
C LYS A 141 -0.59 19.81 -0.34
N ASN A 142 -0.40 19.54 -1.63
CA ASN A 142 0.02 18.28 -2.24
C ASN A 142 1.46 17.80 -1.89
N ALA A 143 2.00 18.10 -0.70
CA ALA A 143 3.43 17.94 -0.45
C ALA A 143 3.84 17.50 0.97
N ASP A 144 2.95 16.89 1.75
CA ASP A 144 3.43 16.11 2.90
C ASP A 144 3.73 14.70 2.38
N PHE A 145 5.00 14.46 2.03
CA PHE A 145 5.56 13.11 2.14
C PHE A 145 5.17 12.56 3.52
N TYR A 146 5.01 11.24 3.66
CA TYR A 146 4.41 10.52 4.81
C TYR A 146 2.95 10.06 4.65
N GLY A 147 2.40 10.05 3.43
CA GLY A 147 1.13 9.37 3.15
C GLY A 147 1.18 7.88 3.50
N PHE A 148 2.14 7.17 2.93
CA PHE A 148 2.48 5.81 3.32
C PHE A 148 3.95 5.53 3.06
N LEU A 149 4.43 4.44 3.65
CA LEU A 149 5.76 3.93 3.38
C LEU A 149 5.68 2.47 2.97
N ILE A 150 6.56 2.08 2.05
CA ILE A 150 6.66 0.70 1.59
C ILE A 150 8.12 0.30 1.53
N SER A 151 8.47 -0.81 2.19
CA SER A 151 9.83 -1.34 2.19
C SER A 151 9.90 -2.65 1.44
N TYR A 152 11.03 -2.83 0.75
CA TYR A 152 11.35 -4.04 0.01
C TYR A 152 12.75 -4.51 0.40
N GLN A 153 12.93 -5.82 0.42
CA GLN A 153 14.27 -6.41 0.38
C GLN A 153 14.81 -6.35 -1.04
N ILE A 154 16.07 -5.99 -1.17
CA ILE A 154 16.79 -5.95 -2.43
C ILE A 154 18.13 -6.67 -2.31
N ASN A 155 18.63 -7.15 -3.44
CA ASN A 155 20.01 -7.61 -3.52
C ASN A 155 20.95 -6.39 -3.59
N LYS A 156 22.15 -6.49 -2.99
CA LYS A 156 23.11 -5.37 -2.86
C LYS A 156 23.50 -4.70 -4.18
N THR A 157 23.37 -5.40 -5.29
CA THR A 157 23.94 -5.07 -6.61
C THR A 157 23.08 -4.15 -7.49
N VAL A 158 21.93 -3.67 -6.99
CA VAL A 158 20.99 -2.93 -7.84
C VAL A 158 21.17 -1.44 -7.63
N ASP A 159 21.63 -0.70 -8.64
CA ASP A 159 22.01 0.72 -8.52
C ASP A 159 20.86 1.69 -8.74
N GLN A 160 20.00 1.43 -9.72
CA GLN A 160 18.88 2.31 -10.07
C GLN A 160 17.55 1.63 -9.77
N ILE A 161 16.88 2.12 -8.72
CA ILE A 161 15.60 1.60 -8.26
C ILE A 161 14.60 2.75 -8.19
N GLN A 162 13.38 2.50 -8.64
CA GLN A 162 12.25 3.41 -8.50
C GLN A 162 10.98 2.62 -8.15
N LEU A 163 9.99 3.30 -7.55
CA LEU A 163 8.71 2.67 -7.30
C LEU A 163 7.89 2.64 -8.58
N GLY A 164 7.40 1.46 -8.93
CA GLY A 164 6.43 1.24 -9.99
C GLY A 164 5.02 1.19 -9.43
N VAL A 165 4.07 1.72 -10.20
CA VAL A 165 2.63 1.62 -9.96
C VAL A 165 1.99 1.00 -11.19
N TRP A 166 1.10 0.04 -10.97
CA TRP A 166 0.36 -0.59 -12.06
C TRP A 166 -0.81 0.28 -12.50
N ASP A 167 -0.90 0.47 -13.81
CA ASP A 167 -2.01 1.09 -14.53
C ASP A 167 -2.63 0.03 -15.47
N ASP A 168 -3.95 0.00 -15.56
CA ASP A 168 -4.64 -1.09 -16.27
C ASP A 168 -4.59 -0.97 -17.78
N ASP A 169 -4.50 0.26 -18.26
CA ASP A 169 -4.47 0.59 -19.67
C ASP A 169 -3.02 0.64 -20.16
N GLU A 170 -2.12 1.19 -19.35
CA GLU A 170 -0.74 1.47 -19.75
C GLU A 170 0.30 0.51 -19.13
N GLY A 171 -0.07 -0.30 -18.14
CA GLY A 171 0.84 -1.22 -17.45
C GLY A 171 1.67 -0.56 -16.36
N TRP A 172 2.90 -1.04 -16.12
CA TRP A 172 3.78 -0.47 -15.09
C TRP A 172 4.24 0.94 -15.47
N LYS A 173 4.06 1.89 -14.55
CA LYS A 173 4.55 3.26 -14.62
C LYS A 173 5.44 3.58 -13.43
N LEU A 174 6.53 4.31 -13.66
CA LEU A 174 7.38 4.79 -12.58
C LEU A 174 6.73 5.98 -11.88
N THR A 175 6.79 6.00 -10.55
CA THR A 175 6.41 7.17 -9.79
C THR A 175 7.47 8.26 -9.91
N LYS A 176 7.05 9.51 -10.02
CA LYS A 176 7.95 10.65 -9.92
C LYS A 176 8.50 10.75 -8.49
N GLU A 177 9.75 11.21 -8.37
CA GLU A 177 10.39 11.44 -7.06
C GLU A 177 9.64 12.45 -6.19
N THR A 178 8.89 13.36 -6.82
CA THR A 178 7.98 14.30 -6.14
C THR A 178 6.82 13.61 -5.43
N ASN A 179 6.54 12.34 -5.77
CA ASN A 179 5.42 11.57 -5.25
C ASN A 179 5.90 10.45 -4.32
N CYS A 180 7.08 9.90 -4.56
CA CYS A 180 7.70 8.86 -3.73
C CYS A 180 9.22 9.04 -3.69
N LEU A 181 9.78 9.19 -2.49
CA LEU A 181 11.22 9.28 -2.27
C LEU A 181 11.78 7.92 -1.89
N LEU A 182 12.82 7.49 -2.59
CA LEU A 182 13.59 6.30 -2.27
C LEU A 182 14.67 6.63 -1.23
N ARG A 183 14.77 5.79 -0.19
CA ARG A 183 15.90 5.76 0.74
C ARG A 183 16.43 4.33 0.86
N ARG A 184 17.74 4.14 0.71
CA ARG A 184 18.39 2.89 1.11
C ARG A 184 18.48 2.83 2.63
N VAL A 185 18.07 1.72 3.23
CA VAL A 185 18.14 1.50 4.67
C VAL A 185 18.94 0.23 4.94
N GLY A 186 20.24 0.43 5.16
CA GLY A 186 21.19 -0.66 5.22
C GLY A 186 21.48 -1.26 3.83
N PRO A 187 22.16 -2.41 3.79
CA PRO A 187 22.68 -2.96 2.54
C PRO A 187 21.64 -3.61 1.63
N ASN A 188 20.58 -4.17 2.22
CA ASN A 188 19.65 -5.08 1.53
C ASN A 188 18.20 -4.59 1.60
N ASN A 189 17.94 -3.37 2.09
CA ASN A 189 16.58 -2.87 2.19
C ASN A 189 16.47 -1.47 1.59
N ILE A 190 15.31 -1.24 0.97
CA ILE A 190 14.90 0.07 0.52
C ILE A 190 13.59 0.44 1.17
N LEU A 191 13.39 1.74 1.34
CA LEU A 191 12.18 2.34 1.85
C LEU A 191 11.73 3.42 0.88
N PHE A 192 10.52 3.29 0.36
CA PHE A 192 9.85 4.38 -0.34
C PHE A 192 8.96 5.11 0.65
N THR A 193 9.11 6.43 0.71
CA THR A 193 8.20 7.32 1.43
C THR A 193 7.34 8.04 0.41
N CYS A 194 6.05 7.78 0.40
CA CYS A 194 5.14 8.23 -0.63
C CYS A 194 4.12 9.25 -0.12
N SER A 195 3.67 10.10 -1.03
CA SER A 195 2.59 11.05 -0.80
C SER A 195 1.26 10.33 -0.58
N ARG A 196 0.35 10.98 0.15
CA ARG A 196 -1.03 10.52 0.34
C ARG A 196 -1.85 10.50 -0.95
N MET A 197 -1.35 11.11 -2.04
CA MET A 197 -2.06 11.21 -3.32
C MET A 197 -2.52 9.87 -3.90
N PHE A 198 -1.87 8.77 -3.54
CA PHE A 198 -2.24 7.43 -3.95
C PHE A 198 -3.55 6.92 -3.32
N PHE A 199 -4.10 7.66 -2.34
CA PHE A 199 -5.30 7.31 -1.60
C PHE A 199 -6.42 8.37 -1.61
N THR A 200 -6.20 9.55 -2.21
CA THR A 200 -7.05 10.73 -1.93
C THR A 200 -8.10 11.09 -2.96
N LYS A 201 -8.27 10.39 -4.09
CA LYS A 201 -9.11 11.00 -5.14
C LYS A 201 -10.02 10.17 -6.04
N ASN A 202 -10.15 8.85 -5.91
CA ASN A 202 -11.15 8.05 -6.66
C ASN A 202 -11.11 6.59 -6.17
N VAL A 203 -10.99 6.36 -4.86
CA VAL A 203 -10.87 5.00 -4.31
C VAL A 203 -12.27 4.41 -4.10
N ASP A 204 -13.07 4.37 -5.16
CA ASP A 204 -14.14 3.40 -5.26
C ASP A 204 -13.47 2.06 -5.55
N GLU A 205 -13.24 1.29 -4.49
CA GLU A 205 -13.02 -0.17 -4.47
C GLU A 205 -11.86 -0.77 -5.30
N ASP A 206 -11.02 0.02 -5.95
CA ASP A 206 -9.88 -0.50 -6.73
C ASP A 206 -8.58 -0.61 -5.93
N ILE A 207 -7.91 -1.77 -6.02
CA ILE A 207 -6.59 -1.94 -5.40
C ILE A 207 -5.49 -1.33 -6.28
N LYS A 208 -4.66 -0.51 -5.65
CA LYS A 208 -3.45 0.06 -6.24
C LYS A 208 -2.28 -0.88 -6.01
N TYR A 209 -1.58 -1.24 -7.08
CA TYR A 209 -0.43 -2.14 -7.00
C TYR A 209 0.88 -1.38 -7.11
N PHE A 210 1.82 -1.76 -6.27
CA PHE A 210 3.13 -1.14 -6.10
C PHE A 210 4.21 -2.21 -6.20
N ALA A 211 5.32 -1.88 -6.86
CA ALA A 211 6.48 -2.77 -6.96
C ALA A 211 7.77 -1.97 -6.94
N ALA A 212 8.83 -2.50 -6.33
CA ALA A 212 10.18 -2.00 -6.59
C ALA A 212 10.59 -2.38 -8.02
N MET A 213 10.99 -1.39 -8.82
CA MET A 213 11.45 -1.60 -10.18
C MET A 213 12.92 -1.22 -10.30
N GLN A 214 13.72 -2.09 -10.92
CA GLN A 214 15.09 -1.76 -11.28
C GLN A 214 15.17 -1.31 -12.73
N ASN A 215 16.06 -0.37 -13.01
CA ASN A 215 16.40 -0.05 -14.38
C ASN A 215 17.17 -1.23 -14.99
N THR A 216 16.72 -1.71 -16.14
CA THR A 216 17.38 -2.75 -16.94
C THR A 216 18.47 -2.19 -17.86
N SER A 217 18.81 -0.90 -17.77
CA SER A 217 19.90 -0.34 -18.56
C SER A 217 21.28 -0.82 -18.09
N TYR A 218 21.80 -1.77 -18.88
CA TYR A 218 23.20 -2.18 -19.10
C TYR A 218 23.86 -3.22 -18.15
N GLU A 219 23.77 -4.50 -18.52
CA GLU A 219 24.87 -5.39 -18.98
C GLU A 219 24.38 -6.86 -18.85
N GLU A 220 24.02 -7.48 -19.98
CA GLU A 220 23.89 -8.94 -20.27
C GLU A 220 22.83 -9.17 -21.35
N LEU A 221 23.15 -8.74 -22.56
CA LEU A 221 22.76 -9.39 -23.82
C LEU A 221 24.02 -9.48 -24.70
#